data_AF-A0A4R7TAS3-F1
#
_entry.id   AF-A0A4R7TAS3-F1
#
_cell.length_a   1.000
_cell.length_b   1.000
_cell.length_c   1.000
_cell.angle_alpha   90.00
_cell.angle_beta   90.00
_cell.angle_gamma   90.00
#
_symmetry.space_group_name_H-M   'P 1'
#
loop_
_entity.id
_entity.type
_entity.pdbx_description
1 polymer ?
#
loop_
_entity_poly.entity_id
_entity_poly.type
_entity_poly.pdbx_seq_one_letter_code
_entity_poly.pdbx_strand_id
1 'polypeptide(L)'
;MSSTRQGPGDVSPGPRPAIATVEELQARQSEVDPLINSVCTPNPAALTEAARLDTERADGRIRGPLHGMPVLVKDNIDTADLPTTAGSLALADQPPPPYDAPLVRRLREAGCIVLGKTNLSEWANFRGSSSSSGWSGYGGLTRNPYALNRSPGGSSSGSGAAVAAGLAELAIGTETNGSIVCPAALNGIVGLKPTVGLIPQQGIIPLSHSQDTAGPMTKTVRQAAALLTVMTGGGTDYEAHCLDDDLTGVRIGVPRGPLWGYSLGLDRVTEEALSLLSAAGATVVDGLSLPTPGSEEDQVAILFHEMKVDLAAYLATRHPGGPRTLADVIAFNKAHADEELRYFGQELFERSEQTDGLDSPVYVAARLSALRAGRDGIDGLLRDHQLDAFVTPSYSPAWSIDLVNGDHVLGSSSTHAALAGYPLISVPSGSVEGLPVGITFHGTGRSDATLIRLAHAFETARIKAHGPFPTPEFRQWV
;
A
#
# COMPACT_ATOMS: atom_id res chain seq x y z
N MET A 1 51.86 5.01 -40.99
CA MET A 1 50.73 4.11 -41.31
C MET A 1 50.21 3.55 -40.00
N SER A 2 48.91 3.71 -39.79
CA SER A 2 48.21 3.68 -38.51
C SER A 2 48.26 2.31 -37.81
N SER A 3 48.61 2.33 -36.51
CA SER A 3 48.45 1.22 -35.57
C SER A 3 47.25 1.55 -34.68
N THR A 4 46.11 0.91 -34.95
CA THR A 4 44.93 0.94 -34.10
C THR A 4 45.16 0.10 -32.85
N ARG A 5 45.31 0.74 -31.69
CA ARG A 5 45.14 0.10 -30.38
C ARG A 5 43.64 -0.01 -30.10
N GLN A 6 43.10 -1.23 -30.08
CA GLN A 6 41.84 -1.51 -29.39
C GLN A 6 42.12 -1.48 -27.89
N GLY A 7 41.42 -0.60 -27.17
CA GLY A 7 41.39 -0.62 -25.70
C GLY A 7 40.58 -1.82 -25.20
N PRO A 8 40.84 -2.31 -23.98
CA PRO A 8 40.06 -3.37 -23.37
C PRO A 8 38.62 -2.89 -23.17
N GLY A 9 37.67 -3.70 -23.63
CA GLY A 9 36.24 -3.45 -23.46
C GLY A 9 35.91 -3.30 -21.98
N ASP A 10 35.30 -2.18 -21.64
CA ASP A 10 34.68 -1.94 -20.35
C ASP A 10 33.45 -2.85 -20.25
N VAL A 11 33.64 -4.06 -19.72
CA VAL A 11 32.55 -4.97 -19.40
C VAL A 11 31.92 -4.43 -18.12
N SER A 12 30.88 -3.60 -18.26
CA SER A 12 30.00 -3.28 -17.13
C SER A 12 29.61 -4.61 -16.47
N PRO A 13 29.68 -4.73 -15.13
CA PRO A 13 29.25 -5.96 -14.47
C PRO A 13 27.83 -6.27 -14.91
N GLY A 14 27.60 -7.50 -15.35
CA GLY A 14 26.24 -7.95 -15.68
C GLY A 14 25.29 -7.75 -14.49
N PRO A 15 23.97 -7.76 -14.72
CA PRO A 15 22.99 -7.63 -13.65
C PRO A 15 23.28 -8.63 -12.52
N ARG A 16 23.18 -8.16 -11.27
CA ARG A 16 23.43 -8.96 -10.07
C ARG A 16 22.58 -10.25 -10.10
N PRO A 17 23.14 -11.43 -9.80
CA PRO A 17 22.38 -12.67 -9.70
C PRO A 17 21.24 -12.56 -8.69
N ALA A 18 20.08 -13.10 -9.01
CA ALA A 18 18.91 -13.11 -8.16
C ALA A 18 19.19 -13.82 -6.82
N ILE A 19 19.96 -14.92 -6.85
CA ILE A 19 20.33 -15.65 -5.63
C ILE A 19 21.09 -14.76 -4.64
N ALA A 20 22.06 -13.98 -5.12
CA ALA A 20 22.86 -13.08 -4.28
C ALA A 20 21.99 -11.96 -3.68
N THR A 21 21.04 -11.43 -4.44
CA THR A 21 20.07 -10.44 -3.93
C THR A 21 19.16 -11.04 -2.85
N VAL A 22 18.67 -12.26 -3.04
CA VAL A 22 17.83 -12.94 -2.02
C VAL A 22 18.63 -13.26 -0.76
N GLU A 23 19.87 -13.72 -0.88
CA GLU A 23 20.76 -13.96 0.27
C GLU A 23 20.99 -12.67 1.09
N GLU A 24 21.27 -11.56 0.41
CA GLU A 24 21.45 -10.24 1.06
C GLU A 24 20.19 -9.80 1.80
N LEU A 25 19.02 -9.90 1.17
CA LEU A 25 17.74 -9.52 1.78
C LEU A 25 17.35 -10.43 2.94
N GLN A 26 17.56 -11.75 2.84
CA GLN A 26 17.27 -12.68 3.94
C GLN A 26 18.22 -12.47 5.14
N ALA A 27 19.50 -12.16 4.89
CA ALA A 27 20.43 -11.77 5.94
C ALA A 27 19.96 -10.48 6.63
N ARG A 28 19.52 -9.48 5.85
CA ARG A 28 18.99 -8.23 6.39
C ARG A 28 17.69 -8.43 7.18
N GLN A 29 16.78 -9.28 6.70
CA GLN A 29 15.55 -9.66 7.42
C GLN A 29 15.89 -10.31 8.77
N SER A 30 16.86 -11.22 8.79
CA SER A 30 17.29 -11.90 10.02
C SER A 30 17.87 -10.93 11.06
N GLU A 31 18.55 -9.87 10.60
CA GLU A 31 19.14 -8.85 11.47
C GLU A 31 18.11 -7.84 12.00
N VAL A 32 17.22 -7.36 11.12
CA VAL A 32 16.39 -6.17 11.39
C VAL A 32 14.96 -6.50 11.74
N ASP A 33 14.37 -7.51 11.10
CA ASP A 33 12.95 -7.81 11.31
C ASP A 33 12.61 -8.12 12.78
N PRO A 34 13.49 -8.71 13.62
CA PRO A 34 13.23 -8.83 15.05
C PRO A 34 12.97 -7.48 15.77
N LEU A 35 13.40 -6.35 15.22
CA LEU A 35 13.16 -5.02 15.78
C LEU A 35 11.81 -4.42 15.35
N ILE A 36 11.35 -4.73 14.15
CA ILE A 36 10.20 -4.08 13.50
C ILE A 36 9.02 -5.01 13.19
N ASN A 37 9.25 -6.32 13.18
CA ASN A 37 8.28 -7.39 13.03
C ASN A 37 7.32 -7.18 11.85
N SER A 38 7.90 -7.07 10.66
CA SER A 38 7.20 -6.71 9.42
C SER A 38 6.91 -7.90 8.52
N VAL A 39 7.65 -9.01 8.65
CA VAL A 39 7.45 -10.25 7.86
C VAL A 39 6.88 -11.34 8.76
N CYS A 40 5.62 -11.72 8.54
CA CYS A 40 4.97 -12.76 9.35
C CYS A 40 5.21 -14.19 8.83
N THR A 41 5.46 -14.35 7.53
CA THR A 41 5.71 -15.68 6.93
C THR A 41 6.80 -15.61 5.86
N PRO A 42 8.06 -15.90 6.20
CA PRO A 42 9.15 -15.99 5.23
C PRO A 42 8.91 -17.11 4.21
N ASN A 43 9.34 -16.93 2.95
CA ASN A 43 9.29 -18.00 1.94
C ASN A 43 10.54 -18.90 2.02
N PRO A 44 10.42 -20.18 2.46
CA PRO A 44 11.56 -21.09 2.50
C PRO A 44 12.11 -21.45 1.11
N ALA A 45 11.32 -21.29 0.04
CA ALA A 45 11.71 -21.62 -1.32
C ALA A 45 12.40 -20.47 -2.07
N ALA A 46 12.50 -19.27 -1.50
CA ALA A 46 12.97 -18.06 -2.21
C ALA A 46 14.35 -18.23 -2.87
N LEU A 47 15.32 -18.85 -2.18
CA LEU A 47 16.65 -19.11 -2.74
C LEU A 47 16.62 -20.11 -3.91
N THR A 48 15.76 -21.13 -3.82
CA THR A 48 15.59 -22.12 -4.89
C THR A 48 14.94 -21.47 -6.12
N GLU A 49 13.93 -20.62 -5.91
CA GLU A 49 13.31 -19.83 -6.98
C GLU A 49 14.32 -18.88 -7.65
N ALA A 50 15.17 -18.23 -6.85
CA ALA A 50 16.21 -17.33 -7.33
C ALA A 50 17.23 -18.05 -8.21
N ALA A 51 17.77 -19.18 -7.74
CA ALA A 51 18.72 -20.00 -8.51
C ALA A 51 18.13 -20.47 -9.85
N ARG A 52 16.85 -20.82 -9.87
CA ARG A 52 16.13 -21.20 -11.09
C ARG A 52 16.04 -20.01 -12.07
N LEU A 53 15.72 -18.81 -11.58
CA LEU A 53 15.63 -17.60 -12.42
C LEU A 53 17.00 -17.15 -12.94
N ASP A 54 18.07 -17.35 -12.17
CA ASP A 54 19.45 -17.12 -12.65
C ASP A 54 19.82 -18.08 -13.77
N THR A 55 19.44 -19.36 -13.65
CA THR A 55 19.62 -20.35 -14.72
C THR A 55 18.85 -19.93 -15.99
N GLU A 56 17.59 -19.50 -15.84
CA GLU A 56 16.81 -18.99 -16.98
C GLU A 56 17.49 -17.80 -17.65
N ARG A 57 18.01 -16.84 -16.86
CA ARG A 57 18.74 -15.69 -17.37
C ARG A 57 20.00 -16.10 -18.13
N ALA A 58 20.77 -17.05 -17.60
CA ALA A 58 21.97 -17.59 -18.26
C ALA A 58 21.64 -18.28 -19.59
N ASP A 59 20.47 -18.92 -19.69
CA ASP A 59 19.95 -19.53 -20.93
C ASP A 59 19.32 -18.51 -21.90
N GLY A 60 19.35 -17.21 -21.59
CA GLY A 60 18.72 -16.16 -22.40
C GLY A 60 17.19 -16.08 -22.27
N ARG A 61 16.59 -16.75 -21.29
CA ARG A 61 15.14 -16.77 -21.01
C ARG A 61 14.78 -15.73 -19.95
N ILE A 62 14.76 -14.46 -20.33
CA ILE A 62 14.37 -13.35 -19.46
C ILE A 62 12.85 -13.10 -19.59
N ARG A 63 12.13 -13.09 -18.46
CA ARG A 63 10.67 -12.96 -18.41
C ARG A 63 10.14 -11.53 -18.46
N GLY A 64 11.01 -10.54 -18.26
CA GLY A 64 10.67 -9.12 -18.30
C GLY A 64 11.60 -8.26 -17.44
N PRO A 65 11.27 -6.96 -17.27
CA PRO A 65 12.08 -6.02 -16.49
C PRO A 65 12.28 -6.43 -15.03
N LEU A 66 11.32 -7.14 -14.42
CA LEU A 66 11.38 -7.58 -13.03
C LEU A 66 11.90 -9.03 -12.85
N HIS A 67 12.51 -9.63 -13.88
CA HIS A 67 13.03 -10.99 -13.79
C HIS A 67 14.09 -11.12 -12.68
N GLY A 68 13.85 -11.99 -11.69
CA GLY A 68 14.71 -12.19 -10.53
C GLY A 68 14.52 -11.18 -9.41
N MET A 69 13.56 -10.26 -9.52
CA MET A 69 13.32 -9.24 -8.49
C MET A 69 12.53 -9.81 -7.30
N PRO A 70 13.05 -9.68 -6.06
CA PRO A 70 12.33 -10.12 -4.87
C PRO A 70 11.18 -9.17 -4.48
N VAL A 71 10.03 -9.72 -4.10
CA VAL A 71 8.83 -8.97 -3.71
C VAL A 71 8.20 -9.56 -2.44
N LEU A 72 7.79 -8.69 -1.52
CA LEU A 72 6.98 -9.07 -0.36
C LEU A 72 5.48 -8.84 -0.65
N VAL A 73 4.63 -9.70 -0.10
CA VAL A 73 3.19 -9.68 -0.38
C VAL A 73 2.42 -9.57 0.93
N LYS A 74 1.47 -8.63 1.08
CA LYS A 74 0.64 -8.54 2.28
C LYS A 74 -0.10 -9.85 2.55
N ASP A 75 -0.20 -10.24 3.83
CA ASP A 75 -0.75 -11.54 4.24
C ASP A 75 -2.28 -11.69 4.11
N ASN A 76 -2.93 -10.75 3.44
CA ASN A 76 -4.31 -10.91 2.98
C ASN A 76 -4.41 -11.25 1.48
N ILE A 77 -3.28 -11.53 0.80
CA ILE A 77 -3.24 -11.89 -0.62
C ILE A 77 -2.79 -13.35 -0.74
N ASP A 78 -3.57 -14.16 -1.46
CA ASP A 78 -3.36 -15.59 -1.64
C ASP A 78 -2.08 -15.90 -2.41
N THR A 79 -1.33 -16.84 -1.84
CA THR A 79 -0.14 -17.48 -2.41
C THR A 79 -0.32 -18.99 -2.25
N ALA A 80 -0.24 -19.79 -3.31
CA ALA A 80 -0.55 -21.22 -3.24
C ALA A 80 0.42 -22.02 -2.35
N ASP A 81 1.59 -21.46 -2.07
CA ASP A 81 2.71 -22.08 -1.37
C ASP A 81 2.97 -21.52 0.04
N LEU A 82 2.28 -20.45 0.43
CA LEU A 82 2.40 -19.83 1.77
C LEU A 82 1.01 -19.59 2.38
N PRO A 83 0.87 -19.65 3.72
CA PRO A 83 -0.35 -19.23 4.40
C PRO A 83 -0.83 -17.83 3.98
N THR A 84 -2.13 -17.60 4.14
CA THR A 84 -2.76 -16.29 3.94
C THR A 84 -3.78 -16.14 5.04
N THR A 85 -3.44 -15.36 6.06
CA THR A 85 -4.13 -15.41 7.36
C THR A 85 -4.90 -14.14 7.69
N ALA A 86 -4.68 -13.05 6.94
CA ALA A 86 -5.08 -11.69 7.32
C ALA A 86 -4.61 -11.31 8.75
N GLY A 87 -3.55 -11.95 9.24
CA GLY A 87 -3.02 -11.76 10.59
C GLY A 87 -3.77 -12.53 11.69
N SER A 88 -4.78 -13.35 11.37
CA SER A 88 -5.59 -14.04 12.39
C SER A 88 -5.19 -15.49 12.59
N LEU A 89 -5.24 -15.94 13.85
CA LEU A 89 -5.01 -17.34 14.23
C LEU A 89 -6.10 -18.26 13.67
N ALA A 90 -7.28 -17.73 13.35
CA ALA A 90 -8.39 -18.48 12.73
C ALA A 90 -8.01 -19.13 11.39
N LEU A 91 -7.03 -18.55 10.70
CA LEU A 91 -6.54 -18.99 9.39
C LEU A 91 -5.08 -19.48 9.42
N ALA A 92 -4.37 -19.34 10.54
CA ALA A 92 -2.94 -19.64 10.64
C ALA A 92 -2.60 -21.11 10.41
N ASP A 93 -3.41 -22.02 10.95
CA ASP A 93 -3.22 -23.48 10.82
C ASP A 93 -3.97 -24.08 9.62
N GLN A 94 -4.64 -23.26 8.82
CA GLN A 94 -5.30 -23.73 7.60
C GLN A 94 -4.27 -23.98 6.50
N PRO A 95 -4.50 -24.97 5.61
CA PRO A 95 -3.67 -25.12 4.43
C PRO A 95 -3.58 -23.82 3.62
N PRO A 96 -2.42 -23.55 2.96
CA PRO A 96 -2.32 -22.47 1.97
C PRO A 96 -3.48 -22.49 0.97
N PRO A 97 -3.86 -21.33 0.40
CA PRO A 97 -4.88 -21.27 -0.63
C PRO A 97 -4.58 -22.25 -1.79
N PRO A 98 -5.60 -22.81 -2.45
CA PRO A 98 -5.38 -23.76 -3.54
C PRO A 98 -4.73 -23.12 -4.79
N TYR A 99 -4.78 -21.80 -4.93
CA TYR A 99 -4.27 -21.04 -6.07
C TYR A 99 -3.66 -19.72 -5.63
N ASP A 100 -2.68 -19.22 -6.38
CA ASP A 100 -2.22 -17.83 -6.27
C ASP A 100 -3.35 -16.87 -6.63
N ALA A 101 -3.42 -15.73 -5.95
CA ALA A 101 -4.19 -14.58 -6.45
C ALA A 101 -3.71 -14.23 -7.88
N PRO A 102 -4.59 -13.76 -8.80
CA PRO A 102 -4.18 -13.44 -10.17
C PRO A 102 -3.01 -12.46 -10.26
N LEU A 103 -2.91 -11.51 -9.33
CA LEU A 103 -1.78 -10.59 -9.25
C LEU A 103 -0.47 -11.32 -8.89
N VAL A 104 -0.50 -12.28 -7.97
CA VAL A 104 0.68 -13.07 -7.56
C VAL A 104 1.14 -13.96 -8.70
N ARG A 105 0.20 -14.60 -9.39
CA ARG A 105 0.49 -15.36 -10.61
C ARG A 105 1.22 -14.49 -11.65
N ARG A 106 0.74 -13.26 -11.89
CA ARG A 106 1.39 -12.30 -12.81
C ARG A 106 2.81 -11.94 -12.38
N LEU A 107 3.06 -11.76 -11.08
CA LEU A 107 4.43 -11.52 -10.56
C LEU A 107 5.35 -12.70 -10.88
N ARG A 108 4.91 -13.93 -10.63
CA ARG A 108 5.70 -15.14 -10.91
C ARG A 108 5.93 -15.35 -12.41
N GLU A 109 4.93 -15.06 -13.24
CA GLU A 109 5.04 -15.07 -14.70
C GLU A 109 6.03 -14.02 -15.22
N ALA A 110 6.08 -12.83 -14.61
CA ALA A 110 7.09 -11.79 -14.88
C ALA A 110 8.48 -12.11 -14.31
N GLY A 111 8.62 -13.21 -13.56
CA GLY A 111 9.88 -13.67 -12.98
C GLY A 111 10.22 -13.04 -11.63
N CYS A 112 9.28 -12.43 -10.92
CA CYS A 112 9.52 -12.00 -9.54
C CYS A 112 9.60 -13.20 -8.58
N ILE A 113 10.30 -13.01 -7.46
CA ILE A 113 10.46 -14.00 -6.38
C ILE A 113 9.64 -13.54 -5.18
N VAL A 114 8.67 -14.32 -4.73
CA VAL A 114 7.91 -13.98 -3.53
C VAL A 114 8.80 -14.27 -2.32
N LEU A 115 9.26 -13.24 -1.61
CA LEU A 115 10.15 -13.41 -0.43
C LEU A 115 9.41 -13.91 0.80
N GLY A 116 8.11 -13.69 0.86
CA GLY A 116 7.29 -14.01 2.02
C GLY A 116 6.06 -13.10 2.13
N LYS A 117 5.36 -13.25 3.25
CA LYS A 117 4.16 -12.52 3.60
C LYS A 117 4.47 -11.45 4.65
N THR A 118 4.02 -10.23 4.42
CA THR A 118 4.17 -9.13 5.40
C THR A 118 2.98 -9.07 6.34
N ASN A 119 3.27 -8.78 7.60
CA ASN A 119 2.26 -8.53 8.63
C ASN A 119 1.38 -7.32 8.27
N LEU A 120 0.20 -7.24 8.88
CA LEU A 120 -0.80 -6.21 8.69
C LEU A 120 -1.52 -5.91 10.01
N SER A 121 -2.26 -4.80 10.06
CA SER A 121 -3.35 -4.70 11.03
C SER A 121 -4.36 -5.81 10.75
N GLU A 122 -4.67 -6.63 11.74
CA GLU A 122 -5.50 -7.82 11.57
C GLU A 122 -6.83 -7.52 10.84
N TRP A 123 -7.21 -8.40 9.91
CA TRP A 123 -8.41 -8.24 9.09
C TRP A 123 -8.49 -6.87 8.40
N ALA A 124 -7.34 -6.41 7.90
CA ALA A 124 -7.19 -5.11 7.25
C ALA A 124 -7.66 -3.92 8.12
N ASN A 125 -7.51 -4.03 9.45
CA ASN A 125 -7.95 -3.05 10.44
C ASN A 125 -9.47 -2.93 10.63
N PHE A 126 -10.26 -3.91 10.18
CA PHE A 126 -11.73 -3.86 10.28
C PHE A 126 -12.30 -4.87 11.28
N ARG A 127 -11.64 -5.05 12.43
CA ARG A 127 -12.09 -5.98 13.47
C ARG A 127 -12.76 -5.27 14.66
N GLY A 128 -12.00 -4.45 15.38
CA GLY A 128 -12.44 -3.79 16.62
C GLY A 128 -12.28 -2.27 16.56
N SER A 129 -13.02 -1.55 17.41
CA SER A 129 -13.11 -0.08 17.35
C SER A 129 -11.89 0.65 17.91
N SER A 130 -11.08 -0.02 18.74
CA SER A 130 -9.85 0.51 19.34
C SER A 130 -8.61 -0.21 18.81
N SER A 131 -8.64 -0.61 17.53
CA SER A 131 -7.54 -1.30 16.88
C SER A 131 -6.25 -0.46 16.91
N SER A 132 -5.11 -1.15 17.04
CA SER A 132 -3.78 -0.55 16.95
C SER A 132 -3.13 -0.95 15.63
N SER A 133 -2.76 0.03 14.81
CA SER A 133 -2.22 -0.25 13.48
C SER A 133 -0.94 -1.08 13.52
N GLY A 134 -0.88 -2.11 12.68
CA GLY A 134 0.24 -3.04 12.58
C GLY A 134 0.23 -4.19 13.58
N TRP A 135 -0.78 -4.28 14.46
CA TRP A 135 -0.95 -5.46 15.32
C TRP A 135 -1.83 -6.53 14.66
N SER A 136 -1.43 -7.80 14.81
CA SER A 136 -2.26 -8.97 14.56
C SER A 136 -1.95 -10.12 15.51
N GLY A 137 -2.89 -11.05 15.69
CA GLY A 137 -2.69 -12.23 16.53
C GLY A 137 -1.60 -13.17 16.00
N TYR A 138 -1.55 -13.37 14.69
CA TYR A 138 -0.57 -14.24 14.02
C TYR A 138 0.81 -13.58 13.88
N GLY A 139 0.84 -12.35 13.37
CA GLY A 139 2.09 -11.67 13.03
C GLY A 139 2.65 -10.78 14.13
N GLY A 140 1.92 -10.56 15.23
CA GLY A 140 2.33 -9.65 16.31
C GLY A 140 2.27 -8.18 15.91
N LEU A 141 3.07 -7.34 16.57
CA LEU A 141 3.08 -5.88 16.37
C LEU A 141 4.20 -5.44 15.44
N THR A 142 3.86 -4.93 14.25
CA THR A 142 4.80 -4.20 13.38
C THR A 142 5.10 -2.81 13.95
N ARG A 143 6.34 -2.34 13.80
CA ARG A 143 6.80 -1.03 14.28
C ARG A 143 7.37 -0.19 13.13
N ASN A 144 7.29 1.12 13.27
CA ASN A 144 7.91 2.04 12.33
C ASN A 144 9.45 1.98 12.43
N PRO A 145 10.18 1.74 11.34
CA PRO A 145 11.64 1.61 11.39
C PRO A 145 12.36 2.94 11.70
N TYR A 146 11.72 4.10 11.48
CA TYR A 146 12.27 5.41 11.88
C TYR A 146 12.13 5.66 13.37
N ALA A 147 11.17 4.99 14.01
CA ALA A 147 10.90 5.14 15.43
C ALA A 147 10.16 3.91 15.99
N LEU A 148 10.86 3.04 16.72
CA LEU A 148 10.35 1.73 17.16
C LEU A 148 9.19 1.78 18.16
N ASN A 149 8.93 2.94 18.77
CA ASN A 149 7.77 3.21 19.63
C ASN A 149 6.62 3.91 18.88
N ARG A 150 6.72 4.08 17.57
CA ARG A 150 5.73 4.74 16.71
C ARG A 150 5.05 3.77 15.76
N SER A 151 3.80 4.07 15.46
CA SER A 151 2.96 3.29 14.56
C SER A 151 3.55 3.26 13.14
N PRO A 152 3.58 2.10 12.47
CA PRO A 152 3.91 2.02 11.05
C PRO A 152 2.75 2.48 10.15
N GLY A 153 1.63 2.95 10.72
CA GLY A 153 0.36 3.10 9.99
C GLY A 153 -0.21 1.74 9.61
N GLY A 154 -1.26 1.72 8.80
CA GLY A 154 -1.91 0.46 8.44
C GLY A 154 -3.04 0.64 7.44
N SER A 155 -3.62 -0.46 6.93
CA SER A 155 -3.35 -1.84 7.37
C SER A 155 -2.16 -2.52 6.69
N SER A 156 -1.58 -2.00 5.60
CA SER A 156 -0.39 -2.60 4.95
C SER A 156 0.92 -2.27 5.69
N SER A 157 0.89 -2.44 7.02
CA SER A 157 1.92 -2.03 7.97
C SER A 157 3.26 -2.68 7.69
N GLY A 158 3.28 -4.01 7.57
CA GLY A 158 4.51 -4.77 7.29
C GLY A 158 5.08 -4.45 5.92
N SER A 159 4.24 -4.28 4.90
CA SER A 159 4.69 -3.90 3.55
C SER A 159 5.41 -2.53 3.56
N GLY A 160 4.84 -1.56 4.28
CA GLY A 160 5.45 -0.23 4.45
C GLY A 160 6.76 -0.27 5.22
N ALA A 161 6.76 -0.91 6.39
CA ALA A 161 7.92 -1.00 7.27
C ALA A 161 9.07 -1.80 6.62
N ALA A 162 8.77 -2.90 5.93
CA ALA A 162 9.76 -3.76 5.28
C ALA A 162 10.52 -3.02 4.16
N VAL A 163 9.81 -2.27 3.30
CA VAL A 163 10.44 -1.50 2.22
C VAL A 163 11.30 -0.37 2.78
N ALA A 164 10.80 0.35 3.78
CA ALA A 164 11.52 1.42 4.45
C ALA A 164 12.82 0.93 5.13
N ALA A 165 12.75 -0.23 5.79
CA ALA A 165 13.90 -0.86 6.45
C ALA A 165 14.88 -1.56 5.49
N GLY A 166 14.54 -1.65 4.20
CA GLY A 166 15.36 -2.32 3.19
C GLY A 166 15.31 -3.85 3.25
N LEU A 167 14.21 -4.43 3.73
CA LEU A 167 13.99 -5.88 3.80
C LEU A 167 13.47 -6.47 2.48
N ALA A 168 12.96 -5.60 1.61
CA ALA A 168 12.70 -5.83 0.20
C ALA A 168 12.70 -4.47 -0.52
N GLU A 169 12.90 -4.48 -1.85
CA GLU A 169 12.73 -3.27 -2.66
C GLU A 169 11.29 -3.06 -3.11
N LEU A 170 10.55 -4.16 -3.26
CA LEU A 170 9.20 -4.21 -3.75
C LEU A 170 8.30 -4.87 -2.71
N ALA A 171 7.15 -4.25 -2.43
CA ALA A 171 6.09 -4.88 -1.68
C ALA A 171 4.72 -4.57 -2.28
N ILE A 172 3.74 -5.37 -1.91
CA ILE A 172 2.34 -5.20 -2.33
C ILE A 172 1.49 -5.05 -1.08
N GLY A 173 0.76 -3.94 -1.01
CA GLY A 173 -0.27 -3.69 -0.02
C GLY A 173 -1.67 -3.83 -0.62
N THR A 174 -2.67 -3.63 0.23
CA THR A 174 -4.07 -3.47 -0.18
C THR A 174 -4.68 -2.27 0.50
N GLU A 175 -5.58 -1.58 -0.19
CA GLU A 175 -6.28 -0.44 0.35
C GLU A 175 -7.78 -0.48 0.08
N THR A 176 -8.53 -0.33 1.18
CA THR A 176 -9.94 0.04 1.21
C THR A 176 -10.07 1.55 1.37
N ASN A 177 -9.46 2.10 2.43
CA ASN A 177 -9.30 3.53 2.65
C ASN A 177 -8.01 3.78 3.45
N GLY A 178 -7.01 4.41 2.82
CA GLY A 178 -5.73 4.76 3.44
C GLY A 178 -4.72 3.62 3.64
N SER A 179 -5.13 2.36 3.51
CA SER A 179 -4.32 1.20 3.90
C SER A 179 -3.07 0.92 3.05
N ILE A 180 -2.80 1.66 1.97
CA ILE A 180 -1.53 1.74 1.23
C ILE A 180 -0.88 3.09 1.48
N VAL A 181 -1.59 4.20 1.26
CA VAL A 181 -0.99 5.54 1.32
C VAL A 181 -0.63 6.01 2.73
N CYS A 182 -1.35 5.56 3.76
CA CYS A 182 -1.02 5.82 5.16
C CYS A 182 0.29 5.16 5.59
N PRO A 183 0.45 3.82 5.51
CA PRO A 183 1.71 3.21 5.86
C PRO A 183 2.84 3.65 4.92
N ALA A 184 2.57 4.00 3.67
CA ALA A 184 3.61 4.59 2.81
C ALA A 184 4.14 5.93 3.33
N ALA A 185 3.24 6.86 3.66
CA ALA A 185 3.60 8.18 4.19
C ALA A 185 4.35 8.09 5.53
N LEU A 186 3.86 7.26 6.45
CA LEU A 186 4.44 7.11 7.79
C LEU A 186 5.82 6.43 7.78
N ASN A 187 6.09 5.56 6.79
CA ASN A 187 7.37 4.87 6.64
C ASN A 187 8.28 5.52 5.58
N GLY A 188 7.91 6.68 5.03
CA GLY A 188 8.77 7.42 4.10
C GLY A 188 9.06 6.67 2.80
N ILE A 189 8.04 5.99 2.24
CA ILE A 189 8.13 5.29 0.97
C ILE A 189 7.00 5.73 0.02
N VAL A 190 7.05 5.27 -1.23
CA VAL A 190 5.97 5.47 -2.20
C VAL A 190 4.89 4.41 -2.01
N GLY A 191 3.62 4.83 -2.02
CA GLY A 191 2.47 3.93 -2.05
C GLY A 191 1.46 4.40 -3.08
N LEU A 192 1.10 3.52 -4.02
CA LEU A 192 0.10 3.80 -5.05
C LEU A 192 -1.12 2.90 -4.82
N LYS A 193 -2.27 3.54 -4.59
CA LYS A 193 -3.58 2.89 -4.66
C LYS A 193 -4.13 3.12 -6.06
N PRO A 194 -4.27 2.09 -6.91
CA PRO A 194 -4.79 2.30 -8.24
C PRO A 194 -6.32 2.53 -8.26
N THR A 195 -6.84 2.80 -9.45
CA THR A 195 -8.28 2.76 -9.72
C THR A 195 -8.84 1.36 -9.40
N VAL A 196 -9.95 1.29 -8.67
CA VAL A 196 -10.62 0.03 -8.34
C VAL A 196 -11.01 -0.71 -9.62
N GLY A 197 -10.71 -2.01 -9.68
CA GLY A 197 -10.92 -2.84 -10.87
C GLY A 197 -9.82 -2.72 -11.95
N LEU A 198 -8.70 -2.04 -11.66
CA LEU A 198 -7.50 -2.12 -12.50
C LEU A 198 -6.70 -3.41 -12.21
N ILE A 199 -6.63 -3.81 -10.94
CA ILE A 199 -6.06 -5.09 -10.52
C ILE A 199 -7.20 -6.01 -10.08
N PRO A 200 -7.20 -7.30 -10.49
CA PRO A 200 -8.22 -8.25 -10.05
C PRO A 200 -8.16 -8.47 -8.53
N GLN A 201 -9.32 -8.43 -7.85
CA GLN A 201 -9.43 -8.62 -6.39
C GLN A 201 -9.48 -10.11 -5.98
N GLN A 202 -9.57 -11.04 -6.93
CA GLN A 202 -9.69 -12.47 -6.60
C GLN A 202 -8.47 -12.96 -5.80
N GLY A 203 -8.71 -13.82 -4.82
CA GLY A 203 -7.66 -14.32 -3.93
C GLY A 203 -7.11 -13.26 -2.98
N ILE A 204 -7.84 -12.17 -2.71
CA ILE A 204 -7.53 -11.23 -1.64
C ILE A 204 -8.64 -11.38 -0.58
N ILE A 205 -8.27 -11.57 0.69
CA ILE A 205 -9.22 -11.53 1.81
C ILE A 205 -9.84 -10.11 1.81
N PRO A 206 -11.14 -9.99 1.53
CA PRO A 206 -11.76 -8.71 1.23
C PRO A 206 -12.15 -7.96 2.51
N LEU A 207 -12.42 -6.67 2.33
CA LEU A 207 -13.20 -5.84 3.23
C LEU A 207 -14.40 -5.25 2.48
N SER A 208 -14.17 -4.68 1.30
CA SER A 208 -15.18 -3.97 0.53
C SER A 208 -14.87 -4.03 -0.96
N HIS A 209 -15.59 -4.87 -1.71
CA HIS A 209 -15.37 -5.00 -3.16
C HIS A 209 -15.46 -3.67 -3.92
N SER A 210 -16.19 -2.69 -3.36
CA SER A 210 -16.38 -1.40 -3.99
C SER A 210 -15.22 -0.42 -3.83
N GLN A 211 -14.32 -0.65 -2.88
CA GLN A 211 -13.20 0.23 -2.56
C GLN A 211 -11.85 -0.48 -2.63
N ASP A 212 -11.84 -1.79 -2.39
CA ASP A 212 -10.63 -2.60 -2.27
C ASP A 212 -9.82 -2.59 -3.57
N THR A 213 -8.51 -2.43 -3.41
CA THR A 213 -7.56 -2.75 -4.46
C THR A 213 -6.21 -3.10 -3.85
N ALA A 214 -5.50 -4.04 -4.47
CA ALA A 214 -4.07 -4.17 -4.26
C ALA A 214 -3.34 -2.97 -4.88
N GLY A 215 -2.13 -2.70 -4.42
CA GLY A 215 -1.28 -1.67 -5.03
C GLY A 215 0.18 -1.78 -4.60
N PRO A 216 1.11 -1.22 -5.40
CA PRO A 216 2.52 -1.31 -5.14
C PRO A 216 2.96 -0.36 -4.01
N MET A 217 3.93 -0.82 -3.22
CA MET A 217 4.61 -0.06 -2.17
C MET A 217 6.12 -0.24 -2.38
N THR A 218 6.85 0.86 -2.63
CA THR A 218 8.23 0.82 -3.14
C THR A 218 9.03 2.04 -2.68
N LYS A 219 10.36 2.02 -2.84
CA LYS A 219 11.19 3.19 -2.50
C LYS A 219 11.06 4.32 -3.51
N THR A 220 10.76 4.00 -4.77
CA THR A 220 10.62 5.01 -5.83
C THR A 220 9.34 4.89 -6.63
N VAL A 221 8.89 5.99 -7.24
CA VAL A 221 7.72 6.01 -8.12
C VAL A 221 7.92 5.12 -9.35
N ARG A 222 9.15 5.07 -9.88
CA ARG A 222 9.49 4.19 -11.01
C ARG A 222 9.30 2.71 -10.67
N GLN A 223 9.74 2.29 -9.49
CA GLN A 223 9.51 0.91 -9.02
C GLN A 223 8.02 0.62 -8.85
N ALA A 224 7.24 1.56 -8.32
CA ALA A 224 5.78 1.41 -8.19
C ALA A 224 5.12 1.24 -9.57
N ALA A 225 5.54 2.02 -10.57
CA ALA A 225 5.04 1.96 -11.93
C ALA A 225 5.37 0.63 -12.63
N ALA A 226 6.61 0.16 -12.52
CA ALA A 226 7.02 -1.14 -13.04
C ALA A 226 6.22 -2.29 -12.40
N LEU A 227 6.00 -2.24 -11.09
CA LEU A 227 5.22 -3.23 -10.37
C LEU A 227 3.73 -3.19 -10.77
N LEU A 228 3.15 -2.00 -10.93
CA LEU A 228 1.76 -1.84 -11.42
C LEU A 228 1.57 -2.43 -12.82
N THR A 229 2.55 -2.23 -13.72
CA THR A 229 2.55 -2.84 -15.06
C THR A 229 2.37 -4.35 -14.99
N VAL A 230 3.14 -5.02 -14.13
CA VAL A 230 3.02 -6.47 -13.94
C VAL A 230 1.69 -6.85 -13.29
N MET A 231 1.29 -6.17 -12.21
CA MET A 231 0.07 -6.49 -11.46
C MET A 231 -1.19 -6.36 -12.31
N THR A 232 -1.20 -5.45 -13.29
CA THR A 232 -2.32 -5.23 -14.22
C THR A 232 -2.32 -6.16 -15.43
N GLY A 233 -1.24 -6.94 -15.62
CA GLY A 233 -1.10 -7.90 -16.71
C GLY A 233 -0.44 -7.35 -17.97
N GLY A 234 0.25 -6.20 -17.88
CA GLY A 234 1.10 -5.66 -18.95
C GLY A 234 0.38 -4.96 -20.10
N GLY A 235 -0.94 -4.74 -20.01
CA GLY A 235 -1.72 -4.04 -21.06
C GLY A 235 -1.35 -2.55 -21.21
N THR A 236 -0.83 -1.95 -20.14
CA THR A 236 -0.29 -0.59 -20.12
C THR A 236 1.09 -0.64 -19.48
N ASP A 237 2.09 -0.07 -20.15
CA ASP A 237 3.42 0.14 -19.56
C ASP A 237 3.39 1.44 -18.74
N TYR A 238 3.20 1.29 -17.43
CA TYR A 238 3.17 2.42 -16.51
C TYR A 238 4.57 3.02 -16.28
N GLU A 239 5.64 2.23 -16.41
CA GLU A 239 7.00 2.72 -16.22
C GLU A 239 7.38 3.74 -17.32
N ALA A 240 6.84 3.58 -18.52
CA ALA A 240 7.00 4.53 -19.63
C ALA A 240 6.47 5.95 -19.30
N HIS A 241 5.64 6.11 -18.26
CA HIS A 241 5.16 7.42 -17.80
C HIS A 241 6.09 8.08 -16.77
N CYS A 242 7.14 7.41 -16.30
CA CYS A 242 8.20 7.99 -15.48
C CYS A 242 9.22 8.73 -16.38
N LEU A 243 8.87 9.96 -16.76
CA LEU A 243 9.65 10.85 -17.62
C LEU A 243 10.68 11.67 -16.82
N ASP A 244 10.90 12.93 -17.18
CA ASP A 244 11.71 13.88 -16.42
C ASP A 244 10.87 14.63 -15.36
N ASP A 245 11.46 15.69 -14.78
CA ASP A 245 10.80 16.56 -13.82
C ASP A 245 10.10 17.78 -14.44
N ASP A 246 9.93 17.84 -15.77
CA ASP A 246 9.23 18.96 -16.41
C ASP A 246 7.70 18.85 -16.23
N LEU A 247 7.16 19.81 -15.49
CA LEU A 247 5.72 19.98 -15.26
C LEU A 247 5.15 21.18 -16.02
N THR A 248 5.85 21.71 -17.01
CA THR A 248 5.35 22.80 -17.86
C THR A 248 4.00 22.44 -18.48
N GLY A 249 3.02 23.32 -18.31
CA GLY A 249 1.65 23.12 -18.81
C GLY A 249 0.76 22.26 -17.92
N VAL A 250 1.30 21.66 -16.84
CA VAL A 250 0.51 20.93 -15.85
C VAL A 250 -0.18 21.88 -14.89
N ARG A 251 -1.41 21.58 -14.50
CA ARG A 251 -2.20 22.32 -13.50
C ARG A 251 -2.53 21.43 -12.32
N ILE A 252 -2.05 21.81 -11.14
CA ILE A 252 -2.23 21.05 -9.89
C ILE A 252 -3.07 21.88 -8.92
N GLY A 253 -4.21 21.34 -8.50
CA GLY A 253 -5.08 21.98 -7.52
C GLY A 253 -4.63 21.73 -6.08
N VAL A 254 -4.93 22.69 -5.19
CA VAL A 254 -4.73 22.56 -3.75
C VAL A 254 -6.06 22.83 -3.03
N PRO A 255 -6.87 21.79 -2.79
CA PRO A 255 -8.06 21.92 -1.95
C PRO A 255 -7.63 22.09 -0.49
N ARG A 256 -7.98 23.24 0.09
CA ARG A 256 -7.71 23.58 1.50
C ARG A 256 -8.86 23.07 2.39
N GLY A 257 -8.94 23.57 3.62
CA GLY A 257 -9.99 23.20 4.57
C GLY A 257 -9.63 21.92 5.34
N PRO A 258 -10.54 20.94 5.50
CA PRO A 258 -10.35 19.79 6.40
C PRO A 258 -9.23 18.83 5.96
N LEU A 259 -8.70 18.98 4.75
CA LEU A 259 -7.55 18.23 4.23
C LEU A 259 -6.20 18.82 4.69
N TRP A 260 -6.21 19.92 5.46
CA TRP A 260 -5.06 20.66 5.97
C TRP A 260 -5.29 21.07 7.43
N GLY A 261 -4.26 21.55 8.12
CA GLY A 261 -4.39 22.18 9.45
C GLY A 261 -4.45 21.22 10.63
N TYR A 262 -4.51 19.90 10.37
CA TYR A 262 -4.45 18.88 11.42
C TYR A 262 -3.01 18.58 11.89
N SER A 263 -1.98 19.06 11.18
CA SER A 263 -0.58 18.97 11.59
C SER A 263 0.26 20.08 10.97
N LEU A 264 0.62 21.09 11.76
CA LEU A 264 1.39 22.24 11.28
C LEU A 264 2.77 21.88 10.70
N GLY A 265 3.42 20.84 11.23
CA GLY A 265 4.70 20.35 10.72
C GLY A 265 4.55 19.75 9.33
N LEU A 266 3.53 18.92 9.13
CA LEU A 266 3.20 18.33 7.83
C LEU A 266 2.77 19.41 6.83
N ASP A 267 1.94 20.36 7.26
CA ASP A 267 1.50 21.46 6.41
C ASP A 267 2.70 22.24 5.86
N ARG A 268 3.68 22.58 6.72
CA ARG A 268 4.92 23.26 6.31
C ARG A 268 5.71 22.46 5.26
N VAL A 269 5.90 21.16 5.50
CA VAL A 269 6.60 20.29 4.53
C VAL A 269 5.83 20.21 3.21
N THR A 270 4.50 20.24 3.27
CA THR A 270 3.66 20.21 2.06
C THR A 270 3.73 21.54 1.31
N GLU A 271 3.79 22.69 1.98
CA GLU A 271 4.03 24.00 1.33
C GLU A 271 5.38 24.05 0.60
N GLU A 272 6.43 23.45 1.17
CA GLU A 272 7.72 23.30 0.49
C GLU A 272 7.60 22.41 -0.75
N ALA A 273 6.83 21.32 -0.67
CA ALA A 273 6.54 20.47 -1.81
C ALA A 273 5.77 21.19 -2.93
N LEU A 274 4.81 22.06 -2.59
CA LEU A 274 4.10 22.92 -3.56
C LEU A 274 5.07 23.89 -4.27
N SER A 275 6.06 24.39 -3.53
CA SER A 275 7.11 25.25 -4.10
C SER A 275 7.99 24.49 -5.10
N LEU A 276 8.34 23.23 -4.80
CA LEU A 276 9.08 22.36 -5.72
C LEU A 276 8.27 22.05 -6.99
N LEU A 277 6.97 21.75 -6.86
CA LEU A 277 6.07 21.55 -8.00
C LEU A 277 6.01 22.79 -8.90
N SER A 278 5.92 23.98 -8.31
CA SER A 278 5.92 25.25 -9.06
C SER A 278 7.27 25.49 -9.75
N ALA A 279 8.38 25.21 -9.07
CA ALA A 279 9.73 25.35 -9.64
C ALA A 279 9.99 24.37 -10.79
N ALA A 280 9.34 23.20 -10.76
CA ALA A 280 9.33 22.21 -11.84
C ALA A 280 8.42 22.61 -13.03
N GLY A 281 7.69 23.73 -12.94
CA GLY A 281 6.89 24.28 -14.05
C GLY A 281 5.38 24.08 -13.93
N ALA A 282 4.90 23.42 -12.87
CA ALA A 282 3.46 23.25 -12.64
C ALA A 282 2.79 24.59 -12.28
N THR A 283 1.59 24.83 -12.82
CA THR A 283 0.70 25.87 -12.31
C THR A 283 -0.03 25.33 -11.09
N VAL A 284 0.34 25.81 -9.90
CA VAL A 284 -0.36 25.48 -8.65
C VAL A 284 -1.57 26.40 -8.48
N VAL A 285 -2.76 25.81 -8.45
CA VAL A 285 -4.04 26.51 -8.26
C VAL A 285 -4.49 26.32 -6.82
N ASP A 286 -4.24 27.32 -5.99
CA ASP A 286 -4.47 27.27 -4.55
C ASP A 286 -5.82 27.88 -4.12
N GLY A 287 -6.23 27.60 -2.89
CA GLY A 287 -7.44 28.12 -2.26
C GLY A 287 -8.72 27.40 -2.72
N LEU A 288 -8.59 26.18 -3.24
CA LEU A 288 -9.73 25.41 -3.73
C LEU A 288 -10.47 24.74 -2.56
N SER A 289 -11.67 24.24 -2.84
CA SER A 289 -12.48 23.49 -1.88
C SER A 289 -12.91 22.17 -2.50
N LEU A 290 -12.75 21.08 -1.75
CA LEU A 290 -13.29 19.79 -2.10
C LEU A 290 -14.49 19.51 -1.16
N PRO A 291 -15.70 19.26 -1.69
CA PRO A 291 -16.87 18.93 -0.88
C PRO A 291 -16.61 17.72 0.01
N THR A 292 -17.25 17.63 1.18
CA THR A 292 -17.10 16.46 2.06
C THR A 292 -17.62 15.19 1.36
N PRO A 293 -16.95 14.03 1.57
CA PRO A 293 -17.19 12.83 0.77
C PRO A 293 -18.43 12.01 1.22
N GLY A 294 -19.44 12.66 1.81
CA GLY A 294 -20.64 12.03 2.38
C GLY A 294 -20.60 11.95 3.92
N SER A 295 -21.67 11.41 4.53
CA SER A 295 -21.73 11.24 5.99
C SER A 295 -20.82 10.09 6.45
N GLU A 296 -20.34 10.13 7.69
CA GLU A 296 -19.60 9.00 8.27
C GLU A 296 -20.48 7.74 8.36
N GLU A 297 -21.79 7.92 8.59
CA GLU A 297 -22.77 6.82 8.65
C GLU A 297 -22.86 6.06 7.32
N ASP A 298 -22.93 6.77 6.19
CA ASP A 298 -22.96 6.14 4.86
C ASP A 298 -21.67 5.36 4.61
N GLN A 299 -20.52 5.96 4.95
CA GLN A 299 -19.21 5.33 4.73
C GLN A 299 -19.08 4.01 5.49
N VAL A 300 -19.44 3.99 6.79
CA VAL A 300 -19.36 2.75 7.58
C VAL A 300 -20.44 1.75 7.20
N ALA A 301 -21.63 2.21 6.77
CA ALA A 301 -22.70 1.32 6.33
C ALA A 301 -22.27 0.48 5.11
N ILE A 302 -21.55 1.08 4.16
CA ILE A 302 -20.98 0.36 3.01
C ILE A 302 -20.07 -0.77 3.48
N LEU A 303 -19.09 -0.45 4.33
CA LEU A 303 -18.10 -1.40 4.82
C LEU A 303 -18.74 -2.55 5.60
N PHE A 304 -19.70 -2.26 6.50
CA PHE A 304 -20.35 -3.31 7.30
C PHE A 304 -21.13 -4.32 6.45
N HIS A 305 -21.85 -3.85 5.41
CA HIS A 305 -22.63 -4.74 4.55
C HIS A 305 -21.73 -5.56 3.61
N GLU A 306 -20.70 -4.93 3.03
CA GLU A 306 -19.77 -5.61 2.13
C GLU A 306 -18.90 -6.61 2.88
N MET A 307 -18.40 -6.28 4.07
CA MET A 307 -17.55 -7.18 4.87
C MET A 307 -18.22 -8.53 5.12
N LYS A 308 -19.50 -8.53 5.55
CA LYS A 308 -20.25 -9.76 5.84
C LYS A 308 -20.34 -10.66 4.60
N VAL A 309 -20.69 -10.09 3.46
CA VAL A 309 -20.99 -10.83 2.23
C VAL A 309 -19.70 -11.26 1.54
N ASP A 310 -18.75 -10.34 1.39
CA ASP A 310 -17.51 -10.56 0.65
C ASP A 310 -16.60 -11.53 1.41
N LEU A 311 -16.49 -11.41 2.74
CA LEU A 311 -15.68 -12.36 3.53
C LEU A 311 -16.24 -13.78 3.42
N ALA A 312 -17.56 -13.96 3.53
CA ALA A 312 -18.18 -15.28 3.38
C ALA A 312 -17.94 -15.87 1.98
N ALA A 313 -18.04 -15.03 0.93
CA ALA A 313 -17.74 -15.45 -0.44
C ALA A 313 -16.27 -15.86 -0.62
N TYR A 314 -15.32 -15.14 -0.02
CA TYR A 314 -13.91 -15.51 -0.02
C TYR A 314 -13.66 -16.81 0.77
N LEU A 315 -14.15 -16.91 2.00
CA LEU A 315 -13.94 -18.09 2.85
C LEU A 315 -14.54 -19.36 2.21
N ALA A 316 -15.56 -19.22 1.36
CA ALA A 316 -16.12 -20.31 0.59
C ALA A 316 -15.13 -20.95 -0.41
N THR A 317 -14.10 -20.22 -0.87
CA THR A 317 -13.07 -20.74 -1.80
C THR A 317 -11.95 -21.52 -1.08
N ARG A 318 -11.85 -21.38 0.24
CA ARG A 318 -10.82 -22.03 1.06
C ARG A 318 -11.05 -23.54 1.19
N HIS A 319 -9.98 -24.24 1.57
CA HIS A 319 -10.07 -25.65 1.97
C HIS A 319 -11.12 -25.84 3.09
N PRO A 320 -11.83 -26.98 3.09
CA PRO A 320 -12.77 -27.29 4.17
C PRO A 320 -12.01 -27.50 5.49
N GLY A 321 -12.64 -27.17 6.62
CA GLY A 321 -12.07 -27.36 7.96
C GLY A 321 -11.69 -26.06 8.70
N GLY A 322 -11.83 -24.90 8.06
CA GLY A 322 -11.72 -23.58 8.68
C GLY A 322 -13.05 -22.81 8.69
N PRO A 323 -13.03 -21.54 9.18
CA PRO A 323 -14.16 -20.63 9.11
C PRO A 323 -14.73 -20.50 7.69
N ARG A 324 -16.05 -20.44 7.55
CA ARG A 324 -16.75 -20.29 6.26
C ARG A 324 -17.56 -19.00 6.16
N THR A 325 -17.81 -18.36 7.29
CA THR A 325 -18.62 -17.16 7.42
C THR A 325 -17.98 -16.19 8.40
N LEU A 326 -18.44 -14.93 8.40
CA LEU A 326 -18.05 -13.95 9.42
C LEU A 326 -18.45 -14.42 10.84
N ALA A 327 -19.62 -15.05 10.98
CA ALA A 327 -20.06 -15.65 12.24
C ALA A 327 -19.09 -16.72 12.79
N ASP A 328 -18.51 -17.55 11.91
CA ASP A 328 -17.51 -18.55 12.33
C ASP A 328 -16.23 -17.88 12.85
N VAL A 329 -15.78 -16.80 12.21
CA VAL A 329 -14.62 -16.01 12.66
C VAL A 329 -14.90 -15.35 14.02
N ILE A 330 -16.09 -14.77 14.18
CA ILE A 330 -16.52 -14.18 15.48
C ILE A 330 -16.52 -15.24 16.58
N ALA A 331 -17.04 -16.44 16.29
CA ALA A 331 -17.07 -17.55 17.23
C ALA A 331 -15.66 -18.05 17.58
N PHE A 332 -14.77 -18.16 16.58
CA PHE A 332 -13.37 -18.51 16.80
C PHE A 332 -12.69 -17.51 17.76
N ASN A 333 -12.83 -16.21 17.50
CA ASN A 333 -12.24 -15.17 18.33
C ASN A 333 -12.76 -15.22 19.78
N LYS A 334 -14.05 -15.53 19.98
CA LYS A 334 -14.63 -15.71 21.33
C LYS A 334 -14.05 -16.92 22.05
N ALA A 335 -13.75 -17.99 21.32
CA ALA A 335 -13.15 -19.20 21.88
C ALA A 335 -11.66 -19.03 22.22
N HIS A 336 -10.96 -18.09 21.57
CA HIS A 336 -9.54 -17.79 21.75
C HIS A 336 -9.32 -16.34 22.24
N ALA A 337 -10.20 -15.86 23.12
CA ALA A 337 -10.29 -14.45 23.48
C ALA A 337 -9.03 -13.91 24.19
N ASP A 338 -8.28 -14.76 24.87
CA ASP A 338 -7.02 -14.42 25.54
C ASP A 338 -5.87 -14.11 24.57
N GLU A 339 -5.97 -14.59 23.32
CA GLU A 339 -5.01 -14.33 22.25
C GLU A 339 -5.58 -13.30 21.25
N GLU A 340 -6.71 -13.62 20.63
CA GLU A 340 -7.32 -12.80 19.57
C GLU A 340 -7.84 -11.48 20.13
N LEU A 341 -8.56 -11.49 21.27
CA LEU A 341 -9.23 -10.31 21.82
C LEU A 341 -8.45 -9.65 22.95
N ARG A 342 -7.16 -9.94 23.07
CA ARG A 342 -6.29 -9.51 24.18
C ARG A 342 -6.24 -8.01 24.40
N TYR A 343 -6.18 -7.24 23.32
CA TYR A 343 -5.93 -5.79 23.36
C TYR A 343 -7.16 -4.96 23.02
N PHE A 344 -7.92 -5.39 22.02
CA PHE A 344 -9.17 -4.76 21.58
C PHE A 344 -10.14 -5.82 21.04
N GLY A 345 -11.42 -5.51 21.04
CA GLY A 345 -12.47 -6.45 20.68
C GLY A 345 -12.66 -6.66 19.18
N GLN A 346 -13.90 -7.00 18.83
CA GLN A 346 -14.32 -7.31 17.46
C GLN A 346 -15.68 -6.67 17.12
N GLU A 347 -15.94 -5.46 17.64
CA GLU A 347 -17.24 -4.81 17.55
C GLU A 347 -17.65 -4.51 16.10
N LEU A 348 -16.68 -4.27 15.21
CA LEU A 348 -16.97 -4.02 13.79
C LEU A 348 -17.45 -5.28 13.09
N PHE A 349 -16.91 -6.45 13.44
CA PHE A 349 -17.41 -7.73 12.96
C PHE A 349 -18.81 -8.02 13.48
N GLU A 350 -19.05 -7.84 14.78
CA GLU A 350 -20.38 -8.08 15.36
C GLU A 350 -21.45 -7.14 14.76
N ARG A 351 -21.09 -5.89 14.44
CA ARG A 351 -21.97 -4.97 13.69
C ARG A 351 -22.16 -5.39 12.24
N SER A 352 -21.11 -5.82 11.55
CA SER A 352 -21.20 -6.31 10.16
C SER A 352 -22.11 -7.52 10.05
N GLU A 353 -22.01 -8.47 10.99
CA GLU A 353 -22.84 -9.68 11.02
C GLU A 353 -24.34 -9.37 11.17
N GLN A 354 -24.69 -8.23 11.78
CA GLN A 354 -26.09 -7.78 11.93
C GLN A 354 -26.69 -7.16 10.67
N THR A 355 -25.91 -6.97 9.60
CA THR A 355 -26.41 -6.34 8.37
C THR A 355 -27.29 -7.28 7.55
N ASP A 356 -28.21 -6.68 6.78
CA ASP A 356 -29.19 -7.37 5.93
C ASP A 356 -28.65 -7.69 4.52
N GLY A 357 -27.33 -7.58 4.30
CA GLY A 357 -26.68 -7.84 3.02
C GLY A 357 -26.88 -6.74 1.97
N LEU A 358 -26.45 -7.02 0.73
CA LEU A 358 -26.28 -6.00 -0.32
C LEU A 358 -27.58 -5.49 -0.95
N ASP A 359 -28.73 -6.15 -0.69
CA ASP A 359 -30.04 -5.67 -1.15
C ASP A 359 -30.69 -4.70 -0.15
N SER A 360 -30.04 -4.43 0.99
CA SER A 360 -30.50 -3.49 2.01
C SER A 360 -30.69 -2.09 1.43
N PRO A 361 -31.86 -1.43 1.64
CA PRO A 361 -32.06 -0.04 1.23
C PRO A 361 -31.04 0.93 1.84
N VAL A 362 -30.55 0.63 3.05
CA VAL A 362 -29.51 1.42 3.74
C VAL A 362 -28.20 1.33 2.96
N TYR A 363 -27.78 0.12 2.60
CA TYR A 363 -26.58 -0.09 1.81
C TYR A 363 -26.68 0.60 0.44
N VAL A 364 -27.78 0.38 -0.30
CA VAL A 364 -27.97 0.97 -1.63
C VAL A 364 -27.94 2.50 -1.58
N ALA A 365 -28.60 3.11 -0.59
CA ALA A 365 -28.59 4.56 -0.41
C ALA A 365 -27.17 5.08 -0.08
N ALA A 366 -26.47 4.42 0.84
CA ALA A 366 -25.11 4.77 1.22
C ALA A 366 -24.15 4.68 0.03
N ARG A 367 -24.22 3.60 -0.77
CA ARG A 367 -23.42 3.44 -2.00
C ARG A 367 -23.65 4.56 -3.01
N LEU A 368 -24.90 4.94 -3.24
CA LEU A 368 -25.24 6.04 -4.15
C LEU A 368 -24.72 7.39 -3.64
N SER A 369 -24.83 7.63 -2.33
CA SER A 369 -24.31 8.83 -1.65
C SER A 369 -22.80 8.95 -1.81
N ALA A 370 -22.06 7.88 -1.48
CA ALA A 370 -20.61 7.81 -1.59
C ALA A 370 -20.11 8.00 -3.03
N LEU A 371 -20.78 7.40 -4.02
CA LEU A 371 -20.43 7.58 -5.43
C LEU A 371 -20.59 9.03 -5.89
N ARG A 372 -21.68 9.70 -5.49
CA ARG A 372 -21.90 11.11 -5.81
C ARG A 372 -20.86 11.99 -5.13
N ALA A 373 -20.67 11.84 -3.83
CA ALA A 373 -19.78 12.70 -3.08
C ALA A 373 -18.30 12.51 -3.47
N GLY A 374 -17.87 11.26 -3.70
CA GLY A 374 -16.51 10.93 -4.13
C GLY A 374 -16.24 11.32 -5.58
N ARG A 375 -17.02 10.78 -6.53
CA ARG A 375 -16.76 11.00 -7.97
C ARG A 375 -17.12 12.40 -8.42
N ASP A 376 -18.34 12.88 -8.12
CA ASP A 376 -18.77 14.21 -8.55
C ASP A 376 -17.95 15.31 -7.86
N GLY A 377 -17.50 15.07 -6.63
CA GLY A 377 -16.59 15.97 -5.90
C GLY A 377 -15.23 16.10 -6.59
N ILE A 378 -14.52 14.97 -6.80
CA ILE A 378 -13.21 14.97 -7.45
C ILE A 378 -13.31 15.45 -8.91
N ASP A 379 -14.22 14.88 -9.69
CA ASP A 379 -14.36 15.20 -11.11
C ASP A 379 -14.84 16.64 -11.32
N GLY A 380 -15.68 17.14 -10.41
CA GLY A 380 -16.09 18.54 -10.37
C GLY A 380 -14.91 19.47 -10.16
N LEU A 381 -14.13 19.24 -9.09
CA LEU A 381 -12.93 20.02 -8.78
C LEU A 381 -11.96 20.05 -9.96
N LEU A 382 -11.65 18.88 -10.55
CA LEU A 382 -10.70 18.78 -11.66
C LEU A 382 -11.20 19.51 -12.90
N ARG A 383 -12.46 19.28 -13.29
CA ARG A 383 -13.04 19.87 -14.51
C ARG A 383 -13.22 21.39 -14.38
N ASP A 384 -13.79 21.86 -13.28
CA ASP A 384 -14.19 23.27 -13.12
C ASP A 384 -12.96 24.20 -13.02
N HIS A 385 -11.81 23.67 -12.60
CA HIS A 385 -10.55 24.40 -12.51
C HIS A 385 -9.49 23.99 -13.55
N GLN A 386 -9.86 23.09 -14.48
CA GLN A 386 -9.00 22.55 -15.53
C GLN A 386 -7.69 21.98 -14.97
N LEU A 387 -7.79 21.05 -14.01
CA LEU A 387 -6.65 20.47 -13.32
C LEU A 387 -6.32 19.08 -13.89
N ASP A 388 -5.04 18.73 -13.91
CA ASP A 388 -4.57 17.37 -14.21
C ASP A 388 -4.66 16.46 -12.98
N ALA A 389 -4.48 17.03 -11.80
CA ALA A 389 -4.55 16.38 -10.50
C ALA A 389 -4.74 17.44 -9.40
N PHE A 390 -4.97 16.99 -8.17
CA PHE A 390 -4.81 17.82 -6.98
C PHE A 390 -3.92 17.14 -5.96
N VAL A 391 -3.36 17.92 -5.05
CA VAL A 391 -2.47 17.42 -4.00
C VAL A 391 -2.92 17.83 -2.61
N THR A 392 -2.59 16.99 -1.63
CA THR A 392 -2.87 17.21 -0.21
C THR A 392 -1.69 16.74 0.63
N PRO A 393 -1.55 17.23 1.87
CA PRO A 393 -0.78 16.53 2.87
C PRO A 393 -1.35 15.11 3.06
N SER A 394 -0.48 14.11 3.23
CA SER A 394 -0.92 12.71 3.28
C SER A 394 -1.55 12.36 4.63
N TYR A 395 -0.70 12.20 5.64
CA TYR A 395 -1.03 11.84 7.02
C TYR A 395 -0.06 12.54 7.96
N SER A 396 -0.50 12.82 9.20
CA SER A 396 0.36 13.35 10.25
C SER A 396 1.55 12.43 10.52
N PRO A 397 2.66 12.95 11.11
CA PRO A 397 3.76 12.12 11.57
C PRO A 397 3.30 10.95 12.43
N ALA A 398 4.04 9.85 12.39
CA ALA A 398 3.67 8.61 13.08
C ALA A 398 3.36 8.82 14.57
N TRP A 399 2.20 8.35 15.03
CA TRP A 399 1.75 8.45 16.43
C TRP A 399 2.41 7.39 17.32
N SER A 400 2.30 7.54 18.64
CA SER A 400 2.77 6.54 19.61
C SER A 400 1.97 5.25 19.45
N ILE A 401 2.63 4.10 19.55
CA ILE A 401 1.89 2.83 19.61
C ILE A 401 1.13 2.77 20.94
N ASP A 402 -0.20 2.60 20.85
CA ASP A 402 -1.08 2.31 21.98
C ASP A 402 -1.94 1.10 21.61
N LEU A 403 -1.66 -0.04 22.25
CA LEU A 403 -2.39 -1.28 22.02
C LEU A 403 -3.77 -1.28 22.71
N VAL A 404 -3.98 -0.42 23.71
CA VAL A 404 -5.18 -0.43 24.56
C VAL A 404 -6.20 0.58 24.06
N ASN A 405 -5.76 1.80 23.71
CA ASN A 405 -6.66 2.87 23.28
C ASN A 405 -6.69 3.06 21.75
N GLY A 406 -5.85 2.31 21.02
CA GLY A 406 -5.82 2.33 19.55
C GLY A 406 -5.08 3.51 18.95
N ASP A 407 -5.31 3.74 17.67
CA ASP A 407 -4.59 4.74 16.88
C ASP A 407 -4.97 6.19 17.21
N HIS A 408 -4.00 7.11 17.07
CA HIS A 408 -4.18 8.55 17.25
C HIS A 408 -3.96 9.32 15.94
N VAL A 409 -4.89 9.14 15.00
CA VAL A 409 -4.85 9.80 13.68
C VAL A 409 -5.37 11.23 13.81
N LEU A 410 -4.54 12.22 13.45
CA LEU A 410 -4.95 13.63 13.48
C LEU A 410 -5.71 14.06 12.22
N GLY A 411 -5.41 13.44 11.09
CA GLY A 411 -6.07 13.71 9.81
C GLY A 411 -5.58 12.78 8.69
N SER A 412 -6.33 12.77 7.60
CA SER A 412 -6.07 11.96 6.41
C SER A 412 -6.63 12.64 5.16
N SER A 413 -6.24 12.15 3.99
CA SER A 413 -6.74 12.65 2.70
C SER A 413 -7.28 11.58 1.76
N SER A 414 -7.28 10.30 2.13
CA SER A 414 -7.61 9.18 1.24
C SER A 414 -9.10 8.98 0.96
N THR A 415 -9.98 9.43 1.87
CA THR A 415 -11.39 9.04 1.89
C THR A 415 -12.15 9.35 0.60
N HIS A 416 -11.94 10.53 -0.01
CA HIS A 416 -12.63 10.89 -1.26
C HIS A 416 -12.34 9.90 -2.39
N ALA A 417 -11.06 9.60 -2.62
CA ALA A 417 -10.66 8.68 -3.68
C ALA A 417 -10.97 7.22 -3.35
N ALA A 418 -10.93 6.84 -2.08
CA ALA A 418 -11.38 5.53 -1.61
C ALA A 418 -12.85 5.28 -1.96
N LEU A 419 -13.76 6.21 -1.63
CA LEU A 419 -15.20 6.08 -1.95
C LEU A 419 -15.48 6.17 -3.45
N ALA A 420 -14.73 6.99 -4.18
CA ALA A 420 -14.84 7.11 -5.64
C ALA A 420 -14.35 5.87 -6.39
N GLY A 421 -13.45 5.10 -5.77
CA GLY A 421 -12.66 4.04 -6.41
C GLY A 421 -11.55 4.59 -7.31
N TYR A 422 -11.08 5.81 -7.05
CA TYR A 422 -10.12 6.57 -7.88
C TYR A 422 -8.68 6.44 -7.37
N PRO A 423 -7.66 6.68 -8.21
CA PRO A 423 -6.29 6.41 -7.84
C PRO A 423 -5.71 7.48 -6.90
N LEU A 424 -4.78 7.06 -6.04
CA LEU A 424 -3.97 7.88 -5.15
C LEU A 424 -2.51 7.44 -5.24
N ILE A 425 -1.57 8.38 -5.11
CA ILE A 425 -0.16 8.06 -4.88
C ILE A 425 0.43 8.99 -3.82
N SER A 426 0.94 8.41 -2.74
CA SER A 426 1.70 9.13 -1.71
C SER A 426 3.20 9.00 -2.01
N VAL A 427 3.90 10.12 -1.96
CA VAL A 427 5.35 10.22 -2.19
C VAL A 427 6.00 10.92 -1.01
N PRO A 428 7.16 10.46 -0.51
CA PRO A 428 7.87 11.12 0.58
C PRO A 428 8.21 12.57 0.22
N SER A 429 7.74 13.53 1.02
CA SER A 429 7.99 14.96 0.82
C SER A 429 9.04 15.50 1.78
N GLY A 430 9.15 14.92 2.98
CA GLY A 430 10.12 15.33 3.99
C GLY A 430 9.93 14.61 5.31
N SER A 431 10.37 15.24 6.40
CA SER A 431 10.21 14.71 7.76
C SER A 431 9.83 15.81 8.74
N VAL A 432 9.08 15.46 9.78
CA VAL A 432 8.79 16.32 10.92
C VAL A 432 9.45 15.69 12.14
N GLU A 433 10.44 16.37 12.74
CA GLU A 433 11.19 15.86 13.89
C GLU A 433 11.72 14.43 13.68
N GLY A 434 12.26 14.16 12.48
CA GLY A 434 12.81 12.86 12.09
C GLY A 434 11.79 11.79 11.69
N LEU A 435 10.49 12.06 11.81
CA LEU A 435 9.43 11.15 11.34
C LEU A 435 9.05 11.45 9.89
N PRO A 436 8.99 10.45 9.00
CA PRO A 436 8.62 10.68 7.60
C PRO A 436 7.20 11.24 7.45
N VAL A 437 7.03 12.07 6.43
CA VAL A 437 5.74 12.55 5.94
C VAL A 437 5.73 12.59 4.41
N GLY A 438 4.53 12.58 3.83
CA GLY A 438 4.36 12.55 2.38
C GLY A 438 3.37 13.57 1.86
N ILE A 439 3.46 13.86 0.56
CA ILE A 439 2.43 14.52 -0.24
C ILE A 439 1.65 13.46 -1.02
N THR A 440 0.32 13.57 -1.09
CA THR A 440 -0.52 12.65 -1.87
C THR A 440 -1.06 13.36 -3.10
N PHE A 441 -0.90 12.72 -4.26
CA PHE A 441 -1.53 13.12 -5.52
C PHE A 441 -2.82 12.34 -5.72
N HIS A 442 -3.85 13.06 -6.14
CA HIS A 442 -5.21 12.56 -6.36
C HIS A 442 -5.62 12.79 -7.80
N GLY A 443 -6.31 11.81 -8.38
CA GLY A 443 -6.77 11.87 -9.77
C GLY A 443 -8.18 11.32 -9.97
N THR A 444 -8.68 11.44 -11.19
CA THR A 444 -9.95 10.83 -11.60
C THR A 444 -9.79 9.34 -11.92
N GLY A 445 -10.88 8.62 -12.15
CA GLY A 445 -10.86 7.21 -12.51
C GLY A 445 -9.98 6.96 -13.74
N ARG A 446 -9.13 5.93 -13.68
CA ARG A 446 -8.17 5.52 -14.72
C ARG A 446 -7.08 6.55 -15.04
N SER A 447 -6.88 7.58 -14.20
CA SER A 447 -5.76 8.53 -14.35
C SER A 447 -4.45 8.05 -13.71
N ASP A 448 -4.31 6.74 -13.44
CA ASP A 448 -3.16 6.15 -12.77
C ASP A 448 -1.82 6.53 -13.44
N ALA A 449 -1.77 6.50 -14.78
CA ALA A 449 -0.60 6.90 -15.55
C ALA A 449 -0.27 8.40 -15.41
N THR A 450 -1.30 9.26 -15.37
CA THR A 450 -1.12 10.70 -15.10
C THR A 450 -0.53 10.91 -13.71
N LEU A 451 -1.06 10.23 -12.69
CA LEU A 451 -0.54 10.37 -11.32
C LEU A 451 0.91 9.89 -11.20
N ILE A 452 1.26 8.78 -11.87
CA ILE A 452 2.65 8.28 -11.91
C ILE A 452 3.58 9.31 -12.52
N ARG A 453 3.21 9.93 -13.65
CA ARG A 453 4.02 10.99 -14.27
C ARG A 453 4.26 12.15 -13.33
N LEU A 454 3.20 12.67 -12.70
CA LEU A 454 3.27 13.82 -11.80
C LEU A 454 4.06 13.51 -10.52
N ALA A 455 3.81 12.36 -9.92
CA ALA A 455 4.52 11.89 -8.73
C ALA A 455 6.01 11.67 -9.01
N HIS A 456 6.37 11.12 -10.19
CA HIS A 456 7.76 10.90 -10.56
C HIS A 456 8.52 12.21 -10.79
N ALA A 457 7.87 13.18 -11.44
CA ALA A 457 8.45 14.52 -11.62
C ALA A 457 8.71 15.19 -10.27
N PHE A 458 7.74 15.12 -9.34
CA PHE A 458 7.92 15.61 -7.98
C PHE A 458 9.04 14.90 -7.22
N GLU A 459 9.07 13.56 -7.24
CA GLU A 459 10.13 12.75 -6.63
C GLU A 459 11.52 13.17 -7.15
N THR A 460 11.65 13.36 -8.47
CA THR A 460 12.88 13.78 -9.12
C THR A 460 13.30 15.18 -8.68
N ALA A 461 12.37 16.15 -8.67
CA ALA A 461 12.63 17.52 -8.20
C ALA A 461 13.03 17.55 -6.72
N ARG A 462 12.34 16.77 -5.86
CA ARG A 462 12.66 16.62 -4.44
C ARG A 462 14.06 16.05 -4.24
N ILE A 463 14.42 15.00 -4.99
CA ILE A 463 15.74 14.38 -4.88
C ILE A 463 16.84 15.35 -5.33
N LYS A 464 16.60 16.13 -6.40
CA LYS A 464 17.54 17.19 -6.81
C LYS A 464 17.74 18.26 -5.74
N ALA A 465 16.67 18.64 -5.03
CA ALA A 465 16.72 19.68 -4.00
C ALA A 465 17.31 19.20 -2.66
N HIS A 466 17.02 17.96 -2.25
CA HIS A 466 17.26 17.47 -0.88
C HIS A 466 18.05 16.16 -0.79
N GLY A 467 18.46 15.58 -1.93
CA GLY A 467 19.13 14.27 -1.97
C GLY A 467 18.15 13.09 -1.84
N PRO A 468 18.63 11.85 -1.63
CA PRO A 468 17.77 10.71 -1.35
C PRO A 468 17.03 10.88 -0.01
N PHE A 469 15.95 10.12 0.20
CA PHE A 469 15.27 10.12 1.50
C PHE A 469 16.13 9.39 2.55
N PRO A 470 16.20 9.86 3.81
CA PRO A 470 17.03 9.23 4.84
C PRO A 470 16.68 7.76 5.07
N THR A 471 17.66 6.95 5.45
CA THR A 471 17.42 5.57 5.87
C THR A 471 17.11 5.50 7.36
N PRO A 472 16.27 4.55 7.83
CA PRO A 472 15.91 4.46 9.24
C PRO A 472 17.08 4.04 10.15
N GLU A 473 17.07 4.52 11.39
CA GLU A 473 18.08 4.19 12.41
C GLU A 473 17.59 3.23 13.51
N PHE A 474 16.33 2.78 13.46
CA PHE A 474 15.74 1.82 14.40
C PHE A 474 15.84 2.24 15.88
N ARG A 475 15.66 3.53 16.16
CA ARG A 475 15.68 4.09 17.52
C ARG A 475 14.27 4.25 18.08
N GLN A 476 14.15 4.45 19.38
CA GLN A 476 12.92 5.02 19.94
C GLN A 476 12.93 6.53 19.73
N TRP A 477 11.76 7.09 19.42
CA TRP A 477 11.58 8.54 19.33
C TRP A 477 11.36 9.09 20.74
N VAL A 478 12.22 10.03 21.17
CA VAL A 478 12.32 10.56 22.54
C VAL A 478 11.85 12.00 22.59
#